data_AF-A0A944YS00-F1
#
_entry.id   AF-A0A944YS00-F1
#
_cell.length_a   1.000
_cell.length_b   1.000
_cell.length_c   1.000
_cell.angle_alpha   90.00
_cell.angle_beta   90.00
_cell.angle_gamma   90.00
#
_symmetry.space_group_name_H-M   'P 1'
#
loop_
_entity.id
_entity.type
_entity.pdbx_description
1 polymer ?
#
loop_
_entity_poly.entity_id
_entity_poly.type
_entity_poly.pdbx_seq_one_letter_code
_entity_poly.pdbx_strand_id
1 'polypeptide(L)'
;MIMNYEAQKKVITDFLHISEKAPNNFIIGAELEYFVVDSASERSISYYGKDGIKSLLEALVSKGFQPTNDDTNIVGVTNSFLAITLEPGAQFEISLNPQKSVEDLEQNCLQFMQIIE
;
A
#
# COMPACT_ATOMS: atom_id res chain seq x y z
N MET A 1 -4.52 12.08 -36.59
CA MET A 1 -3.21 12.18 -35.91
C MET A 1 -2.53 10.82 -36.11
N ILE A 2 -1.41 10.75 -36.82
CA ILE A 2 -0.71 9.46 -37.03
C ILE A 2 0.09 9.17 -35.77
N MET A 3 -0.19 8.04 -35.13
CA MET A 3 0.51 7.62 -33.91
C MET A 3 1.97 7.28 -34.25
N ASN A 4 2.92 7.97 -33.62
CA ASN A 4 4.35 7.69 -33.80
C ASN A 4 4.79 6.61 -32.81
N TYR A 5 4.63 5.36 -33.23
CA TYR A 5 4.97 4.18 -32.44
C TYR A 5 6.43 4.14 -31.98
N GLU A 6 7.36 4.66 -32.78
CA GLU A 6 8.79 4.69 -32.41
C GLU A 6 9.06 5.68 -31.28
N ALA A 7 8.44 6.86 -31.34
CA ALA A 7 8.55 7.84 -30.25
C ALA A 7 7.94 7.31 -28.94
N GLN A 8 6.79 6.63 -29.02
CA GLN A 8 6.15 6.03 -27.84
C GLN A 8 6.99 4.92 -27.23
N LYS A 9 7.53 4.01 -28.05
CA LYS A 9 8.45 2.97 -27.59
C LYS A 9 9.64 3.58 -26.86
N LYS A 10 10.25 4.62 -27.44
CA LYS A 10 11.40 5.29 -26.84
C LYS A 10 11.09 5.85 -25.44
N VAL A 11 9.93 6.48 -25.27
CA VAL A 11 9.51 7.01 -23.95
C VAL A 11 9.45 5.89 -22.91
N ILE A 12 8.85 4.75 -23.26
CA ILE A 12 8.73 3.61 -22.34
C ILE A 12 10.10 3.01 -22.03
N THR A 13 10.94 2.79 -23.05
CA THR A 13 12.28 2.20 -22.84
C THR A 13 13.17 3.12 -22.02
N ASP A 14 13.15 4.43 -22.30
CA ASP A 14 13.93 5.41 -21.53
C ASP A 14 13.49 5.40 -20.05
N PHE A 15 12.17 5.36 -19.78
CA PHE A 15 11.62 5.28 -18.43
C PHE A 15 12.05 4.02 -17.67
N LEU A 16 12.14 2.87 -18.35
CA LEU A 16 12.62 1.63 -17.75
C LEU A 16 14.13 1.68 -17.49
N HIS A 17 14.92 2.19 -18.44
CA HIS A 17 16.38 2.30 -18.30
C HIS A 17 16.80 3.22 -17.15
N ILE A 18 16.11 4.32 -16.89
CA ILE A 18 16.42 5.19 -15.74
C ILE A 18 16.18 4.52 -14.38
N SER A 19 15.45 3.40 -14.36
CA SER A 19 15.13 2.64 -13.15
C SER A 19 16.13 1.51 -12.87
N GLU A 20 17.08 1.25 -13.79
CA GLU A 20 18.11 0.22 -13.61
C GLU A 20 18.96 0.48 -12.36
N LYS A 21 19.17 -0.58 -11.56
CA LYS A 21 19.98 -0.53 -10.34
C LYS A 21 21.16 -1.50 -10.45
N ALA A 22 22.32 -1.10 -9.93
CA ALA A 22 23.44 -2.01 -9.74
C ALA A 22 23.10 -3.04 -8.64
N PRO A 23 23.70 -4.25 -8.65
CA PRO A 23 23.43 -5.29 -7.65
C PRO A 23 23.53 -4.83 -6.19
N ASN A 24 24.49 -3.95 -5.87
CA ASN A 24 24.64 -3.39 -4.52
C ASN A 24 23.46 -2.50 -4.08
N ASN A 25 22.67 -2.01 -5.02
CA ASN A 25 21.49 -1.18 -4.80
C ASN A 25 20.18 -1.99 -4.81
N PHE A 26 20.24 -3.30 -5.00
CA PHE A 26 19.05 -4.15 -4.88
C PHE A 26 18.48 -4.09 -3.47
N ILE A 27 17.15 -4.13 -3.43
CA ILE A 27 16.28 -4.08 -2.26
C ILE A 27 15.05 -4.94 -2.57
N ILE A 28 14.34 -5.35 -1.52
CA ILE A 28 13.16 -6.21 -1.59
C ILE A 28 11.98 -5.38 -1.10
N GLY A 29 10.93 -5.26 -1.90
CA GLY A 29 9.64 -4.73 -1.49
C GLY A 29 8.65 -5.87 -1.28
N ALA A 30 7.66 -5.67 -0.42
CA ALA A 30 6.58 -6.63 -0.21
C ALA A 30 5.26 -5.88 -0.02
N GLU A 31 4.23 -6.39 -0.67
CA GLU A 31 2.84 -5.93 -0.57
C GLU A 31 1.99 -7.11 -0.09
N LEU A 32 1.09 -6.86 0.85
CA LEU A 32 0.19 -7.86 1.42
C LEU A 32 -1.24 -7.33 1.42
N GLU A 33 -2.16 -8.07 0.82
CA GLU A 33 -3.58 -7.73 0.79
C GLU A 33 -4.36 -8.57 1.81
N TYR A 34 -5.19 -7.89 2.61
CA TYR A 34 -6.02 -8.52 3.63
C TYR A 34 -7.51 -8.29 3.35
N PHE A 35 -8.30 -9.34 3.53
CA PHE A 35 -9.74 -9.21 3.69
C PHE A 35 -10.05 -8.85 5.14
N VAL A 36 -10.50 -7.62 5.37
CA VAL A 36 -10.97 -7.24 6.70
C VAL A 36 -12.40 -7.73 6.87
N VAL A 37 -12.63 -8.51 7.92
CA VAL A 37 -13.93 -9.16 8.19
C VAL A 37 -14.45 -8.78 9.57
N ASP A 38 -15.76 -8.72 9.70
CA ASP A 38 -16.42 -8.64 10.99
C ASP A 38 -16.25 -9.97 11.75
N SER A 39 -15.74 -9.92 12.98
CA SER A 39 -15.39 -11.13 13.72
C SER A 39 -16.59 -11.99 14.14
N ALA A 40 -17.79 -11.41 14.18
CA ALA A 40 -19.01 -12.13 14.58
C ALA A 40 -19.68 -12.83 13.39
N SER A 41 -19.71 -12.18 12.23
CA SER A 41 -20.41 -12.67 11.03
C SER A 41 -19.49 -13.25 9.96
N GLU A 42 -18.17 -13.06 10.08
CA GLU A 42 -17.12 -13.45 9.12
C GLU A 42 -17.31 -12.83 7.73
N ARG A 43 -18.13 -11.79 7.62
CA ARG A 43 -18.37 -11.08 6.37
C ARG A 43 -17.36 -9.97 6.19
N SER A 44 -16.94 -9.75 4.96
CA SER A 44 -16.11 -8.59 4.59
C SER A 44 -16.80 -7.29 4.99
N ILE A 45 -16.06 -6.38 5.62
CA ILE A 45 -16.57 -5.06 5.96
C ILE A 45 -16.54 -4.15 4.73
N SER A 46 -17.54 -3.28 4.61
CA SER A 46 -17.57 -2.28 3.54
C SER A 46 -16.86 -1.00 3.95
N TYR A 47 -16.51 -0.16 2.97
CA TYR A 47 -15.89 1.13 3.25
C TYR A 47 -16.77 2.06 4.10
N TYR A 48 -18.05 2.19 3.72
CA TYR A 48 -19.02 3.05 4.40
C TYR A 48 -19.77 2.35 5.55
N GLY A 49 -19.41 1.10 5.87
CA GLY A 49 -20.06 0.33 6.92
C GLY A 49 -19.87 0.96 8.30
N LYS A 50 -20.81 0.67 9.21
CA LYS A 50 -20.57 0.92 10.63
C LYS A 50 -19.38 0.06 11.05
N ASP A 51 -18.36 0.69 11.65
CA ASP A 51 -17.07 0.06 11.96
C ASP A 51 -16.38 -0.54 10.69
N GLY A 52 -16.57 0.15 9.56
CA GLY A 52 -16.03 -0.21 8.25
C GLY A 52 -14.58 0.24 8.02
N ILE A 53 -14.09 0.09 6.78
CA ILE A 53 -12.70 0.42 6.42
C ILE A 53 -12.36 1.90 6.69
N LYS A 54 -13.31 2.82 6.46
CA LYS A 54 -13.09 4.24 6.76
C LYS A 54 -12.74 4.46 8.24
N SER A 55 -13.49 3.84 9.15
CA SER A 55 -13.25 3.92 10.60
C SER A 55 -11.89 3.35 10.98
N LEU A 56 -11.47 2.26 10.33
CA LEU A 56 -10.14 1.66 10.54
C LEU A 56 -9.01 2.63 10.13
N LEU A 57 -9.13 3.28 8.96
CA LEU A 57 -8.14 4.26 8.51
C LEU A 57 -8.10 5.49 9.43
N GLU A 58 -9.25 5.99 9.87
CA GLU A 58 -9.33 7.10 10.84
C GLU A 58 -8.70 6.75 12.21
N ALA A 59 -8.84 5.48 12.64
CA ALA A 59 -8.17 4.98 13.84
C ALA A 59 -6.64 4.99 13.69
N LEU A 60 -6.12 4.60 12.52
CA LEU A 60 -4.68 4.64 12.24
C LEU A 60 -4.13 6.07 12.17
N VAL A 61 -4.91 7.02 11.63
CA VAL A 61 -4.56 8.45 11.70
C VAL A 61 -4.42 8.90 13.16
N SER A 62 -5.32 8.44 14.03
CA SER A 62 -5.24 8.72 15.48
C SER A 62 -4.01 8.09 16.14
N LYS A 63 -3.41 7.04 15.53
CA LYS A 63 -2.13 6.43 15.93
C LYS A 63 -0.90 7.10 15.28
N GLY A 64 -1.08 8.23 14.58
CA GLY A 64 0.01 9.04 14.03
C GLY A 64 0.30 8.81 12.54
N PHE A 65 -0.49 7.98 11.86
CA PHE A 65 -0.36 7.82 10.41
C PHE A 65 -0.88 9.06 9.66
N GLN A 66 -0.29 9.33 8.50
CA GLN A 66 -0.69 10.43 7.65
C GLN A 66 -1.77 9.96 6.64
N PRO A 67 -2.94 10.61 6.57
CA PRO A 67 -4.00 10.19 5.68
C PRO A 67 -3.65 10.46 4.21
N THR A 68 -4.08 9.57 3.33
CA THR A 68 -4.14 9.77 1.88
C THR A 68 -5.61 9.84 1.47
N ASN A 69 -5.99 10.90 0.77
CA ASN A 69 -7.38 11.17 0.44
C ASN A 69 -7.61 11.13 -1.08
N ASP A 70 -8.76 10.60 -1.49
CA ASP A 70 -9.35 10.80 -2.81
C ASP A 70 -10.60 11.67 -2.65
N ASP A 71 -10.57 12.86 -3.25
CA ASP A 71 -11.48 13.97 -2.98
C ASP A 71 -11.68 14.26 -1.47
N THR A 72 -12.75 13.72 -0.90
CA THR A 72 -13.17 13.94 0.50
C THR A 72 -13.08 12.67 1.36
N ASN A 73 -12.69 11.55 0.76
CA ASN A 73 -12.63 10.25 1.39
C ASN A 73 -11.18 9.87 1.70
N ILE A 74 -10.93 9.38 2.91
CA ILE A 74 -9.66 8.76 3.25
C ILE A 74 -9.59 7.38 2.58
N VAL A 75 -8.63 7.19 1.68
CA VAL A 75 -8.47 5.95 0.90
C VAL A 75 -7.16 5.22 1.20
N GLY A 76 -6.40 5.73 2.16
CA GLY A 76 -5.16 5.14 2.59
C GLY A 76 -4.53 5.91 3.73
N VAL A 77 -3.48 5.34 4.30
CA VAL A 77 -2.65 5.99 5.32
C VAL A 77 -1.19 5.63 5.12
N THR A 78 -0.26 6.47 5.54
CA THR A 78 1.18 6.21 5.43
C THR A 78 1.90 6.52 6.72
N ASN A 79 3.03 5.86 6.96
CA ASN A 79 3.95 6.20 8.03
C ASN A 79 5.41 6.07 7.56
N SER A 80 6.36 6.04 8.49
CA SER A 80 7.80 5.98 8.17
C SER A 80 8.28 4.67 7.56
N PHE A 81 7.51 3.58 7.64
CA PHE A 81 7.95 2.25 7.23
C PHE A 81 6.97 1.48 6.32
N LEU A 82 5.74 1.98 6.13
CA LEU A 82 4.77 1.41 5.19
C LEU A 82 3.72 2.41 4.72
N ALA A 83 3.04 2.02 3.65
CA ALA A 83 1.79 2.61 3.19
C ALA A 83 0.66 1.60 3.28
N ILE A 84 -0.56 2.10 3.45
CA ILE A 84 -1.80 1.35 3.37
C ILE A 84 -2.65 1.98 2.28
N THR A 85 -3.15 1.13 1.39
CA THR A 85 -3.99 1.46 0.25
C THR A 85 -5.22 0.55 0.23
N LEU A 86 -6.23 0.96 -0.53
CA LEU A 86 -7.45 0.16 -0.71
C LEU A 86 -7.54 -0.35 -2.14
N GLU A 87 -7.77 -1.64 -2.26
CA GLU A 87 -8.10 -2.29 -3.52
C GLU A 87 -9.62 -2.19 -3.81
N PRO A 88 -10.08 -2.46 -5.04
CA PRO A 88 -11.47 -2.24 -5.46
C PRO A 88 -12.55 -2.90 -4.60
N GLY A 89 -12.23 -4.03 -3.95
CA GLY A 89 -13.13 -4.75 -3.04
C GLY A 89 -13.03 -4.28 -1.58
N ALA A 90 -12.37 -3.14 -1.34
CA ALA A 90 -12.00 -2.65 -0.03
C ALA A 90 -11.06 -3.59 0.74
N GLN A 91 -10.28 -4.41 0.02
CA GLN A 91 -9.15 -5.10 0.63
C GLN A 91 -8.14 -4.09 1.13
N PHE A 92 -7.57 -4.41 2.26
CA PHE A 92 -6.60 -3.58 2.94
C PHE A 92 -5.21 -4.03 2.51
N GLU A 93 -4.59 -3.28 1.61
CA GLU A 93 -3.22 -3.54 1.17
C GLU A 93 -2.24 -2.81 2.07
N ILE A 94 -1.17 -3.51 2.45
CA ILE A 94 -0.01 -2.94 3.12
C ILE A 94 1.19 -3.02 2.18
N SER A 95 1.79 -1.89 1.84
CA SER A 95 3.02 -1.80 1.05
C SER A 95 4.18 -1.44 1.98
N LEU A 96 5.07 -2.40 2.25
CA LEU A 96 6.22 -2.19 3.13
C LEU A 96 7.33 -1.43 2.41
N ASN A 97 7.97 -0.49 3.10
CA ASN A 97 9.14 0.20 2.55
C ASN A 97 10.22 -0.81 2.19
N PRO A 98 10.81 -0.74 0.98
CA PRO A 98 11.77 -1.74 0.54
C PRO A 98 13.01 -1.83 1.44
N GLN A 99 13.46 -3.03 1.75
CA GLN A 99 14.60 -3.29 2.63
C GLN A 99 15.73 -4.05 1.94
N LYS A 100 16.89 -4.15 2.61
CA LYS A 100 18.05 -4.90 2.10
C LYS A 100 17.95 -6.40 2.32
N SER A 101 17.13 -6.84 3.26
CA SER A 101 16.97 -8.24 3.65
C SER A 101 15.50 -8.59 3.84
N VAL A 102 15.18 -9.88 3.84
CA VAL A 102 13.82 -10.37 4.12
C VAL A 102 13.50 -10.22 5.60
N GLU A 103 14.51 -10.37 6.45
CA GLU A 103 14.41 -10.22 7.90
C GLU A 103 13.99 -8.80 8.29
N ASP A 104 14.55 -7.77 7.65
CA ASP A 104 14.14 -6.38 7.88
C ASP A 104 12.68 -6.12 7.44
N LEU A 105 12.24 -6.76 6.33
CA LEU A 105 10.83 -6.69 5.91
C LEU A 105 9.90 -7.37 6.93
N GLU A 106 10.29 -8.54 7.44
CA GLU A 106 9.52 -9.26 8.45
C GLU A 106 9.37 -8.42 9.73
N GLN A 107 10.44 -7.75 10.18
CA GLN A 107 10.34 -6.86 11.35
C GLN A 107 9.34 -5.72 11.14
N ASN A 108 9.36 -5.08 9.96
CA ASN A 108 8.38 -4.04 9.63
C ASN A 108 6.94 -4.59 9.61
N CYS A 109 6.75 -5.80 9.10
CA CYS A 109 5.45 -6.48 9.09
C CYS A 109 4.97 -6.77 10.53
N LEU A 110 5.82 -7.36 11.38
CA LEU A 110 5.49 -7.67 12.77
C LEU A 110 5.20 -6.39 13.59
N GLN A 111 5.97 -5.33 13.37
CA GLN A 111 5.70 -4.03 13.98
C GLN A 111 4.33 -3.49 13.58
N PHE A 112 3.94 -3.65 12.31
CA PHE A 112 2.59 -3.27 11.88
C PHE A 112 1.50 -4.10 12.56
N MET A 113 1.68 -5.42 12.67
CA MET A 113 0.71 -6.29 13.35
C MET A 113 0.47 -5.84 14.81
N GLN A 114 1.52 -5.44 15.53
CA GLN A 114 1.41 -4.88 16.88
C GLN A 114 0.66 -3.54 16.96
N ILE A 115 0.62 -2.77 15.87
CA ILE A 115 -0.12 -1.50 15.83
C ILE A 115 -1.62 -1.74 15.65
N ILE A 116 -2.01 -2.80 14.94
CA ILE A 116 -3.41 -3.09 14.60
C ILE A 116 -4.10 -4.03 15.59
N GLU A 117 -3.34 -4.79 16.40
CA GLU A 117 -3.83 -5.43 17.64
C GLU A 117 -4.30 -4.39 18.67
#